data_AF-A0A963S622-F1
#
_entry.id   AF-A0A963S622-F1
#
_cell.length_a   1.000
_cell.length_b   1.000
_cell.length_c   1.000
_cell.angle_alpha   90.00
_cell.angle_beta   90.00
_cell.angle_gamma   90.00
#
_symmetry.space_group_name_H-M   'P 1'
#
loop_
_entity.id
_entity.type
_entity.pdbx_description
1 polymer ?
#
loop_
_entity_poly.entity_id
_entity_poly.type
_entity_poly.pdbx_seq_one_letter_code
_entity_poly.pdbx_strand_id
1 'polypeptide(L)'
;GDARIGNMMFDDDFNVVAVMDWEQPSLGGALNDLAWFVVIAETMHGPNAVAGAYLEGMGTREETIERWEKVSGKSAADIEWYEQFTHLKMTCTGVRLGQLRGQHMMDEATMARRLGVD
;
A
#
# COMPACT_ATOMS: atom_id res chain seq x y z
N GLY A 1 3.11 -5.03 7.83
CA GLY A 1 4.46 -4.90 7.28
C GLY A 1 4.42 -4.25 5.94
N ASP A 2 5.31 -4.67 5.04
CA ASP A 2 5.36 -4.28 3.62
C ASP A 2 4.71 -5.41 2.77
N ALA A 3 3.41 -5.66 3.00
CA ALA A 3 2.68 -6.77 2.41
C ALA A 3 2.24 -6.45 0.96
N ARG A 4 3.07 -6.80 -0.02
CA ARG A 4 2.81 -6.52 -1.45
C ARG A 4 3.36 -7.61 -2.35
N ILE A 5 2.82 -7.71 -3.56
CA ILE A 5 3.27 -8.67 -4.59
C ILE A 5 4.77 -8.54 -4.85
N GLY A 6 5.30 -7.31 -4.87
CA GLY A 6 6.74 -7.08 -5.08
C GLY A 6 7.67 -7.63 -3.97
N ASN A 7 7.12 -8.14 -2.87
CA ASN A 7 7.86 -8.83 -1.79
C ASN A 7 7.54 -10.33 -1.75
N MET A 8 6.97 -10.88 -2.82
CA MET A 8 6.69 -12.30 -2.98
C MET A 8 7.52 -12.85 -4.15
N MET A 9 8.07 -14.05 -3.97
CA MET A 9 8.71 -14.80 -5.04
C MET A 9 7.74 -15.85 -5.57
N PHE A 10 7.68 -15.99 -6.89
CA PHE A 10 6.80 -16.94 -7.58
C PHE A 10 7.63 -17.97 -8.34
N ASP A 11 7.14 -19.20 -8.43
CA ASP A 11 7.67 -20.22 -9.35
C ASP A 11 7.05 -20.09 -10.76
N ASP A 12 7.42 -21.00 -11.67
CA ASP A 12 6.95 -21.02 -13.07
C ASP A 12 5.42 -21.28 -13.18
N ASP A 13 4.80 -21.82 -12.12
CA ASP A 13 3.37 -22.10 -12.03
C ASP A 13 2.60 -21.00 -11.26
N PHE A 14 3.27 -19.87 -10.95
CA PHE A 14 2.73 -18.73 -10.19
C PHE A 14 2.35 -19.04 -8.74
N ASN A 15 2.94 -20.06 -8.12
CA ASN A 15 2.80 -20.29 -6.68
C ASN A 15 3.79 -19.42 -5.90
N VAL A 16 3.34 -18.88 -4.76
CA VAL A 16 4.24 -18.14 -3.85
C VAL A 16 5.19 -19.12 -3.17
N VAL A 17 6.49 -19.01 -3.45
CA VAL A 17 7.54 -19.87 -2.87
C VAL A 17 8.30 -19.18 -1.73
N ALA A 18 8.27 -17.85 -1.66
CA ALA A 18 8.86 -17.09 -0.56
C ALA A 18 8.15 -15.75 -0.34
N VAL A 19 8.10 -15.31 0.92
CA VAL A 19 7.73 -13.96 1.32
C VAL A 19 8.98 -13.32 1.93
N MET A 20 9.36 -12.16 1.40
CA MET A 20 10.60 -11.47 1.72
C MET A 20 10.30 -10.14 2.41
N ASP A 21 11.36 -9.40 2.72
CA ASP A 21 11.29 -8.02 3.21
C ASP A 21 10.54 -7.85 4.55
N TRP A 22 11.02 -8.59 5.55
CA TRP A 22 10.50 -8.60 6.92
C TRP A 22 11.07 -7.47 7.79
N GLU A 23 11.33 -6.28 7.23
CA GLU A 23 11.85 -5.15 8.01
C GLU A 23 10.75 -4.34 8.73
N GLN A 24 9.48 -4.50 8.32
CA GLN A 24 8.32 -3.83 8.93
C GLN A 24 7.27 -4.73 9.65
N PRO A 25 7.57 -5.93 10.19
CA PRO A 25 6.58 -6.75 10.87
C PRO A 25 6.06 -6.04 12.13
N SER A 26 4.78 -6.22 12.43
CA SER A 26 4.17 -5.66 13.63
C SER A 26 2.97 -6.49 14.09
N LEU A 27 2.52 -6.26 15.33
CA LEU A 27 1.29 -6.81 15.88
C LEU A 27 0.08 -5.87 15.65
N GLY A 28 0.13 -5.03 14.61
CA GLY A 28 -0.87 -3.99 14.31
C GLY A 28 -2.21 -4.50 13.76
N GLY A 29 -2.40 -5.81 13.70
CA GLY A 29 -3.62 -6.44 13.19
C GLY A 29 -3.61 -6.66 11.67
N ALA A 30 -4.50 -7.54 11.22
CA ALA A 30 -4.51 -8.02 9.83
C ALA A 30 -4.97 -6.95 8.82
N LEU A 31 -5.78 -5.98 9.25
CA LEU A 31 -6.23 -4.88 8.39
C LEU A 31 -5.09 -3.94 8.00
N ASN A 32 -4.03 -3.83 8.81
CA ASN A 32 -2.84 -3.06 8.47
C ASN A 32 -2.12 -3.66 7.25
N ASP A 33 -2.06 -4.99 7.15
CA ASP A 33 -1.46 -5.68 6.00
C ASP A 33 -2.38 -5.68 4.78
N LEU A 34 -3.68 -5.89 4.99
CA LEU A 34 -4.65 -5.84 3.91
C LEU A 34 -4.68 -4.45 3.26
N ALA A 35 -4.82 -3.40 4.06
CA ALA A 35 -4.84 -2.02 3.56
C ALA A 35 -3.57 -1.64 2.80
N TRP A 36 -2.40 -2.07 3.31
CA TRP A 36 -1.14 -1.89 2.61
C TRP A 36 -1.15 -2.56 1.23
N PHE A 37 -1.65 -3.79 1.15
CA PHE A 37 -1.76 -4.53 -0.09
C PHE A 37 -2.70 -3.84 -1.09
N VAL A 38 -3.92 -3.47 -0.70
CA VAL A 38 -4.89 -2.84 -1.62
C VAL A 38 -4.45 -1.44 -2.07
N VAL A 39 -3.90 -0.61 -1.19
CA VAL A 39 -3.42 0.73 -1.59
C VAL A 39 -2.29 0.64 -2.62
N ILE A 40 -1.37 -0.31 -2.45
CA ILE A 40 -0.29 -0.53 -3.43
C ILE A 40 -0.83 -1.13 -4.72
N ALA A 41 -1.73 -2.11 -4.65
CA ALA A 41 -2.38 -2.70 -5.83
C ALA A 41 -3.08 -1.60 -6.67
N GLU A 42 -3.89 -0.75 -6.03
CA GLU A 42 -4.55 0.39 -6.66
C GLU A 42 -3.56 1.36 -7.32
N THR A 43 -2.40 1.60 -6.68
CA THR A 43 -1.36 2.48 -7.24
C THR A 43 -0.66 1.85 -8.44
N MET A 44 -0.50 0.53 -8.46
CA MET A 44 0.25 -0.18 -9.50
C MET A 44 -0.61 -0.54 -10.71
N HIS A 45 -1.87 -0.91 -10.48
CA HIS A 45 -2.77 -1.36 -11.53
C HIS A 45 -4.23 -0.94 -11.32
N GLY A 46 -4.54 0.03 -10.47
CA GLY A 46 -5.90 0.55 -10.34
C GLY A 46 -6.25 1.58 -11.42
N PRO A 47 -7.43 2.22 -11.33
CA PRO A 47 -7.87 3.27 -12.25
C PRO A 47 -6.93 4.49 -12.30
N ASN A 48 -6.18 4.73 -11.23
CA ASN A 48 -5.21 5.83 -11.12
C ASN A 48 -3.77 5.42 -11.50
N ALA A 49 -3.54 4.15 -11.84
CA ALA A 49 -2.23 3.68 -12.28
C ALA A 49 -1.91 4.18 -13.70
N VAL A 50 -0.67 3.96 -14.15
CA VAL A 50 -0.20 4.37 -15.49
C VAL A 50 -1.07 3.79 -16.61
N ALA A 51 -1.56 2.56 -16.44
CA ALA A 51 -2.46 1.91 -17.40
C ALA A 51 -3.89 2.45 -17.36
N GLY A 52 -4.27 3.18 -16.31
CA GLY A 52 -5.61 3.74 -16.11
C GLY A 52 -6.72 2.70 -15.89
N ALA A 53 -6.37 1.43 -15.66
CA ALA A 53 -7.30 0.33 -15.50
C ALA A 53 -6.67 -0.87 -14.79
N TYR A 54 -7.52 -1.71 -14.22
CA TYR A 54 -7.17 -3.02 -13.67
C TYR A 54 -6.53 -3.93 -14.71
N LEU A 55 -5.37 -4.50 -14.36
CA LEU A 55 -4.77 -5.58 -15.12
C LEU A 55 -5.65 -6.83 -15.03
N GLU A 56 -5.83 -7.50 -16.16
CA GLU A 56 -6.61 -8.73 -16.24
C GLU A 56 -6.06 -9.77 -15.25
N GLY A 57 -6.95 -10.37 -14.45
CA GLY A 57 -6.62 -11.40 -13.47
C GLY A 57 -6.09 -10.90 -12.12
N MET A 58 -5.78 -9.60 -11.96
CA MET A 58 -5.26 -9.05 -10.69
C MET A 58 -6.35 -8.62 -9.71
N GLY A 59 -7.57 -8.40 -10.22
CA GLY A 59 -8.76 -8.05 -9.43
C GLY A 59 -8.83 -6.59 -9.00
N THR A 60 -10.02 -6.15 -8.57
CA THR A 60 -10.24 -4.83 -7.98
C THR A 60 -9.94 -4.79 -6.48
N ARG A 61 -9.95 -3.60 -5.88
CA ARG A 61 -9.98 -3.42 -4.42
C ARG A 61 -11.07 -4.27 -3.77
N GLU A 62 -12.30 -4.17 -4.26
CA GLU A 62 -13.47 -4.88 -3.70
C GLU A 62 -13.33 -6.40 -3.82
N GLU A 63 -12.90 -6.90 -4.99
CA GLU A 63 -12.69 -8.34 -5.22
C GLU A 63 -11.56 -8.90 -4.34
N THR A 64 -10.50 -8.12 -4.13
CA THR A 64 -9.39 -8.47 -3.23
C THR A 64 -9.88 -8.57 -1.79
N ILE A 65 -10.66 -7.59 -1.32
CA ILE A 65 -11.23 -7.58 0.03
C ILE A 65 -12.17 -8.78 0.22
N GLU A 66 -13.11 -9.01 -0.70
CA GLU A 66 -14.04 -10.14 -0.64
C GLU A 66 -13.31 -11.48 -0.54
N ARG A 67 -12.29 -11.67 -1.39
CA ARG A 67 -11.47 -12.88 -1.38
C ARG A 67 -10.71 -13.03 -0.06
N TRP A 68 -10.17 -11.94 0.47
CA TRP A 68 -9.45 -11.95 1.74
C TRP A 68 -10.37 -12.29 2.92
N GLU A 69 -11.56 -11.70 3.00
CA GLU A 69 -12.53 -12.00 4.06
C GLU A 69 -12.94 -13.48 4.01
N LYS A 70 -13.22 -13.99 2.80
CA LYS A 70 -13.61 -15.40 2.59
C LYS A 70 -12.52 -16.39 3.00
N VAL A 71 -11.26 -16.11 2.66
CA VAL A 71 -10.14 -17.02 2.94
C VAL A 71 -9.68 -16.91 4.40
N SER A 72 -9.65 -15.70 4.95
CA SER A 72 -9.13 -15.46 6.31
C SER A 72 -10.17 -15.65 7.41
N GLY A 73 -11.48 -15.58 7.09
CA GLY A 73 -12.56 -15.57 8.06
C GLY A 73 -12.61 -14.30 8.93
N LYS A 74 -11.91 -13.23 8.52
CA LYS A 74 -11.86 -11.94 9.21
C LYS A 74 -12.72 -10.91 8.48
N SER A 75 -13.17 -9.88 9.19
CA SER A 75 -13.91 -8.75 8.60
C SER A 75 -12.98 -7.60 8.24
N ALA A 76 -13.27 -6.94 7.12
CA ALA A 76 -12.63 -5.73 6.60
C ALA A 76 -13.47 -4.45 6.83
N ALA A 77 -14.46 -4.49 7.72
CA ALA A 77 -15.43 -3.39 7.91
C ALA A 77 -14.82 -2.01 8.24
N ASP A 78 -13.61 -1.96 8.81
CA ASP A 78 -12.92 -0.71 9.18
C ASP A 78 -11.71 -0.40 8.28
N ILE A 79 -11.58 -1.06 7.12
CA ILE A 79 -10.38 -1.00 6.28
C ILE A 79 -10.04 0.43 5.84
N GLU A 80 -11.03 1.31 5.63
CA GLU A 80 -10.82 2.68 5.17
C GLU A 80 -9.88 3.46 6.10
N TRP A 81 -9.98 3.27 7.42
CA TRP A 81 -9.06 3.89 8.37
C TRP A 81 -7.62 3.41 8.16
N TYR A 82 -7.43 2.11 7.91
CA TYR A 82 -6.12 1.50 7.69
C TYR A 82 -5.53 1.91 6.33
N GLU A 83 -6.35 2.19 5.32
CA GLU A 83 -5.91 2.75 4.04
C GLU A 83 -5.38 4.18 4.22
N GLN A 84 -6.09 5.02 4.98
CA GLN A 84 -5.59 6.36 5.32
C GLN A 84 -4.29 6.30 6.12
N PHE A 85 -4.19 5.37 7.08
CA PHE A 85 -2.96 5.13 7.82
C PHE A 85 -1.82 4.63 6.93
N THR A 86 -2.13 3.82 5.91
CA THR A 86 -1.18 3.37 4.90
C THR A 86 -0.62 4.55 4.10
N HIS A 87 -1.46 5.47 3.63
CA HIS A 87 -1.01 6.67 2.94
C HIS A 87 -0.08 7.54 3.80
N LEU A 88 -0.37 7.67 5.10
CA LEU A 88 0.51 8.34 6.05
C LEU A 88 1.88 7.65 6.12
N LYS A 89 1.91 6.33 6.32
CA LYS A 89 3.16 5.53 6.37
C LYS A 89 3.99 5.67 5.08
N MET A 90 3.33 5.57 3.93
CA MET A 90 3.99 5.74 2.63
C MET A 90 4.58 7.15 2.48
N THR A 91 3.85 8.18 2.92
CA THR A 91 4.33 9.57 2.91
C THR A 91 5.56 9.74 3.79
N CYS A 92 5.54 9.23 5.03
CA CYS A 92 6.70 9.27 5.93
C CYS A 92 7.92 8.59 5.32
N THR A 93 7.72 7.43 4.70
CA THR A 93 8.79 6.67 4.03
C THR A 93 9.33 7.44 2.82
N GLY A 94 8.45 8.03 2.02
CA GLY A 94 8.81 8.86 0.86
C GLY A 94 9.60 10.12 1.25
N VAL A 95 9.19 10.82 2.31
CA VAL A 95 9.92 11.97 2.86
C VAL A 95 11.33 11.56 3.29
N ARG A 96 11.45 10.44 4.03
CA ARG A 96 12.75 9.94 4.46
C ARG A 96 13.65 9.56 3.28
N LEU A 97 13.09 8.89 2.28
CA LEU A 97 13.80 8.53 1.06
C LEU A 97 14.28 9.76 0.30
N GLY A 98 13.45 10.80 0.20
CA GLY A 98 13.81 12.08 -0.41
C GLY A 98 14.99 12.74 0.29
N GLN A 99 14.97 12.82 1.62
CA GLN A 99 16.07 13.34 2.43
C GLN A 99 17.38 12.56 2.19
N LEU A 100 17.31 11.22 2.20
CA LEU A 100 18.47 10.36 1.95
C LEU A 100 19.04 10.53 0.53
N ARG A 101 18.19 10.88 -0.45
CA ARG A 101 18.57 11.20 -1.83
C ARG A 101 19.02 12.65 -2.02
N GLY A 102 19.09 13.45 -0.96
CA GLY A 102 19.45 14.87 -1.04
C GLY A 102 18.38 15.74 -1.71
N GLN A 103 17.14 15.26 -1.83
CA GLN A 103 16.03 16.09 -2.30
C GLN A 103 15.71 17.13 -1.23
N HIS A 104 15.66 18.40 -1.64
CA HIS A 104 15.27 19.46 -0.73
C HIS A 104 13.77 19.35 -0.47
N MET A 105 13.41 19.08 0.79
CA MET A 105 12.02 19.11 1.21
C MET A 105 11.48 20.54 1.06
N MET A 106 10.20 20.64 0.69
CA MET A 106 9.49 21.91 0.65
C MET A 106 9.54 22.57 2.02
N ASP A 107 9.93 23.84 2.09
CA ASP A 107 9.96 24.57 3.36
C ASP A 107 8.54 24.74 3.93
N GLU A 108 8.46 24.95 5.25
CA GLU A 108 7.21 25.04 6.00
C GLU A 108 6.28 26.13 5.45
N ALA A 109 6.84 27.28 5.06
CA ALA A 109 6.08 28.38 4.46
C ALA A 109 5.46 28.00 3.11
N THR A 110 6.17 27.23 2.30
CA THR A 110 5.68 26.74 1.01
C THR A 110 4.66 25.62 1.20
N MET A 111 4.81 24.80 2.24
CA MET A 111 3.83 23.79 2.61
C MET A 111 2.52 24.41 3.12
N ALA A 112 2.59 25.45 3.97
CA ALA A 112 1.43 26.19 4.47
C ALA A 112 0.61 26.83 3.34
N ARG A 113 1.29 27.53 2.41
CA ARG A 113 0.67 28.08 1.19
C ARG A 113 -0.02 27.02 0.34
N ARG A 114 0.61 25.86 0.15
CA ARG A 114 0.05 24.76 -0.65
C ARG A 114 -1.20 24.16 -0.02
N LEU A 115 -1.23 24.08 1.32
CA LEU A 115 -2.34 23.51 2.07
C LEU A 115 -3.44 24.54 2.38
N GLY A 116 -3.21 25.82 2.10
CA GLY A 116 -4.19 26.89 2.37
C GLY A 116 -4.42 27.12 3.87
N VAL A 117 -3.37 26.97 4.68
CA VAL A 117 -3.41 27.07 6.15
C VAL A 117 -2.60 28.24 6.70
N ASP A 118 -2.42 29.30 5.90
CA ASP A 118 -1.77 30.55 6.32
C ASP A 118 -2.56 31.30 7.41
#